data_AF-A0A3R7KIM7-F1
#
_entry.id   AF-A0A3R7KIM7-F1
#
_cell.length_a   1.000
_cell.length_b   1.000
_cell.length_c   1.000
_cell.angle_alpha   90.00
_cell.angle_beta   90.00
_cell.angle_gamma   90.00
#
_symmetry.space_group_name_H-M   'P 1'
#
loop_
_entity.id
_entity.type
_entity.pdbx_description
1 polymer ?
#
loop_
_entity_poly.entity_id
_entity_poly.type
_entity_poly.pdbx_seq_one_letter_code
_entity_poly.pdbx_strand_id
1 'polypeptide(L)'
;MQGDLYLEDDAYFQELLAGYKELVPAGTEPTVPLAKQLREQMRIRAVQLAVDTLKLRGAEERAAARVASRYPFVDPSPLGVALWSVPVEADDEFCTLLRSREEALGKQVESVRVAEAALNARAQAIAKAVLEQEESLAVALPFLGRSVKGVPLRELALMSDPGFAVLAEQHAQASSGDAAERSRLEQDILDQAGRVAREVRVARRLDAVRGEDLLERYPFLPEEPVRGVLLGDMRPVQQPAFRELSNRLDELRRDPSRNAAAIRAMEEQMTALVVRLAEERAEAAKNTQEQFPFLPRHVLGVRLDELPLHEDDAFSQLARRRTRQLKYSSNVKDVQHTEEEMAKRVEELALTAKLVKAHRMRANEHVRARNPFLVYEDRKCVPLSEIPLAGDVMYQGLFREHLAALTDAETNAAQIAGLEGALRSRADELALGECEKELQLAMYPFLATHDVPGWSDALLRDAEFQQLRNRYDELSKDPQGNAEALRELEDAMDARGRAVAEALHAAEASEAAEHMRQQTLHPTDPGISAGPVARAEVLADAVQEGAIPSNGTLRELEGTARSDQRRSRSSVSDATRVDEVGGEASGKCYDFLSDVINGVMQGDLYLEDDAYFQE
;
A
#
# COMPACT_ATOMS: atom_id res chain seq x y z
N MET A 1 8.62 -4.51 -23.23
CA MET A 1 8.85 -5.69 -22.38
C MET A 1 8.55 -5.41 -20.91
N GLN A 2 9.37 -4.64 -20.16
CA GLN A 2 9.08 -4.35 -18.74
C GLN A 2 7.99 -3.26 -18.55
N GLY A 3 7.96 -2.24 -19.41
CA GLY A 3 6.92 -1.19 -19.37
C GLY A 3 5.50 -1.70 -19.65
N ASP A 4 5.35 -2.65 -20.57
CA ASP A 4 4.04 -3.23 -20.91
C ASP A 4 3.44 -4.02 -19.74
N LEU A 5 4.30 -4.64 -18.92
CA LEU A 5 3.89 -5.46 -17.78
C LEU A 5 3.19 -4.63 -16.70
N TYR A 6 3.63 -3.39 -16.47
CA TYR A 6 3.02 -2.50 -15.47
C TYR A 6 1.67 -1.94 -15.92
N LEU A 7 1.48 -1.75 -17.23
CA LEU A 7 0.18 -1.38 -17.82
C LEU A 7 -0.82 -2.54 -17.73
N GLU A 8 -0.37 -3.77 -17.99
CA GLU A 8 -1.17 -4.99 -17.83
C GLU A 8 -1.59 -5.22 -16.38
N ASP A 9 -0.68 -4.95 -15.43
CA ASP A 9 -0.95 -5.13 -14.01
C ASP A 9 -1.84 -4.03 -13.42
N ASP A 10 -2.02 -2.88 -14.08
CA ASP A 10 -2.77 -1.75 -13.53
C ASP A 10 -4.28 -1.87 -13.75
N ALA A 11 -5.04 -2.00 -12.66
CA ALA A 11 -6.49 -2.22 -12.75
C ALA A 11 -7.23 -1.04 -13.41
N TYR A 12 -6.85 0.20 -13.08
CA TYR A 12 -7.51 1.38 -13.62
C TYR A 12 -7.21 1.59 -15.10
N PHE A 13 -5.95 1.39 -15.51
CA PHE A 13 -5.59 1.43 -16.92
C PHE A 13 -6.37 0.39 -17.74
N GLN A 14 -6.53 -0.84 -17.23
CA GLN A 14 -7.31 -1.88 -17.91
C GLN A 14 -8.81 -1.54 -17.98
N GLU A 15 -9.37 -0.88 -16.96
CA GLU A 15 -10.74 -0.36 -16.96
C GLU A 15 -10.93 0.70 -18.06
N LEU A 16 -10.02 1.68 -18.15
CA LEU A 16 -10.03 2.70 -19.21
C LEU A 16 -9.88 2.07 -20.61
N LEU A 17 -8.98 1.10 -20.76
CA LEU A 17 -8.76 0.38 -22.01
C LEU A 17 -10.00 -0.38 -22.47
N ALA A 18 -10.72 -1.02 -21.54
CA ALA A 18 -11.96 -1.72 -21.83
C ALA A 18 -13.02 -0.74 -22.34
N GLY A 19 -13.26 0.37 -21.63
CA GLY A 19 -14.20 1.41 -22.06
C GLY A 19 -13.83 2.03 -23.41
N TYR A 20 -12.54 2.24 -23.67
CA TYR A 20 -12.07 2.74 -24.96
C TYR A 20 -12.36 1.76 -26.11
N LYS A 21 -12.12 0.46 -25.90
CA LYS A 21 -12.36 -0.59 -26.91
C LYS A 21 -13.84 -0.76 -27.25
N GLU A 22 -14.76 -0.43 -26.34
CA GLU A 22 -16.20 -0.43 -26.61
C GLU A 22 -16.61 0.70 -27.55
N LEU A 23 -15.92 1.85 -27.49
CA LEU A 23 -16.25 3.05 -28.27
C LEU A 23 -15.49 3.13 -29.60
N VAL A 24 -14.30 2.54 -29.69
CA VAL A 24 -13.41 2.66 -30.85
C VAL A 24 -13.09 1.27 -31.42
N PRO A 25 -13.65 0.93 -32.60
CA PRO A 25 -13.28 -0.27 -33.34
C PRO A 25 -11.78 -0.29 -33.67
N ALA A 26 -11.16 -1.47 -33.63
CA ALA A 26 -9.73 -1.64 -33.87
C ALA A 26 -9.27 -0.96 -35.18
N GLY A 27 -8.29 -0.05 -35.06
CA GLY A 27 -7.69 0.65 -36.21
C GLY A 27 -8.39 1.94 -36.66
N THR A 28 -9.32 2.49 -35.86
CA THR A 28 -9.99 3.77 -36.14
C THR A 28 -9.58 4.86 -35.15
N GLU A 29 -9.63 6.14 -35.58
CA GLU A 29 -9.36 7.27 -34.68
C GLU A 29 -10.56 7.56 -33.77
N PRO A 30 -10.33 8.03 -32.53
CA PRO A 30 -11.41 8.38 -31.61
C PRO A 30 -12.13 9.65 -32.09
N THR A 31 -13.27 9.47 -32.75
CA THR A 31 -14.13 10.58 -33.19
C THR A 31 -15.12 11.02 -32.09
N VAL A 32 -15.43 10.15 -31.14
CA VAL A 32 -16.37 10.41 -30.04
C VAL A 32 -15.68 11.17 -28.91
N PRO A 33 -16.27 12.24 -28.34
CA PRO A 33 -15.69 13.01 -27.23
C PRO A 33 -15.21 12.14 -26.06
N LEU A 34 -16.04 11.19 -25.62
CA LEU A 34 -15.70 10.27 -24.54
C LEU A 34 -14.50 9.37 -24.90
N ALA A 35 -14.36 8.95 -26.15
CA ALA A 35 -13.20 8.15 -26.58
C ALA A 35 -11.90 8.98 -26.55
N LYS A 36 -11.96 10.27 -26.88
CA LYS A 36 -10.81 11.20 -26.75
C LYS A 36 -10.43 11.39 -25.29
N GLN A 37 -11.43 11.63 -24.43
CA GLN A 37 -11.23 11.73 -22.99
C GLN A 37 -10.56 10.47 -22.40
N LEU A 38 -11.11 9.28 -22.68
CA LEU A 38 -10.55 8.01 -22.19
C LEU A 38 -9.11 7.79 -22.68
N ARG A 39 -8.83 8.12 -23.96
CA ARG A 39 -7.48 8.05 -24.52
C ARG A 39 -6.52 8.96 -23.77
N GLU A 40 -6.93 10.17 -23.42
CA GLU A 40 -6.10 11.10 -22.67
C GLU A 40 -5.88 10.64 -21.22
N GLN A 41 -6.92 10.12 -20.56
CA GLN A 41 -6.78 9.51 -19.23
C GLN A 41 -5.80 8.32 -19.25
N MET A 42 -5.86 7.47 -20.27
CA MET A 42 -4.90 6.38 -20.45
C MET A 42 -3.47 6.91 -20.66
N ARG A 43 -3.29 7.97 -21.45
CA ARG A 43 -1.99 8.62 -21.65
C ARG A 43 -1.42 9.14 -20.33
N ILE A 44 -2.22 9.87 -19.56
CA ILE A 44 -1.82 10.41 -18.25
C ILE A 44 -1.46 9.27 -17.29
N ARG A 45 -2.28 8.22 -17.19
CA ARG A 45 -2.02 7.07 -16.33
C ARG A 45 -0.76 6.31 -16.75
N ALA A 46 -0.51 6.17 -18.04
CA ALA A 46 0.71 5.52 -18.55
C ALA A 46 1.98 6.31 -18.17
N VAL A 47 1.94 7.65 -18.25
CA VAL A 47 3.03 8.51 -17.76
C VAL A 47 3.25 8.32 -16.27
N GLN A 48 2.18 8.34 -15.46
CA GLN A 48 2.28 8.13 -14.01
C GLN A 48 2.92 6.76 -13.67
N LEU A 49 2.51 5.69 -14.36
CA LEU A 49 3.08 4.35 -14.17
C LEU A 49 4.55 4.25 -14.63
N ALA A 50 4.95 5.01 -15.66
CA ALA A 50 6.35 5.10 -16.08
C ALA A 50 7.19 5.79 -15.01
N VAL A 51 6.71 6.90 -14.42
CA VAL A 51 7.36 7.57 -13.28
C VAL A 51 7.46 6.64 -12.07
N ASP A 52 6.38 5.92 -11.72
CA ASP A 52 6.40 4.93 -10.64
C ASP A 52 7.45 3.83 -10.88
N THR A 53 7.68 3.45 -12.14
CA THR A 53 8.70 2.45 -12.52
C THR A 53 10.12 3.00 -12.33
N LEU A 54 10.34 4.29 -12.62
CA LEU A 54 11.60 4.95 -12.31
C LEU A 54 11.83 5.04 -10.80
N LYS A 55 10.79 5.36 -10.02
CA LYS A 55 10.83 5.36 -8.55
C LYS A 55 11.18 3.96 -8.00
N LEU A 56 10.60 2.91 -8.55
CA LEU A 56 10.96 1.53 -8.21
C LEU A 56 12.45 1.24 -8.44
N ARG A 57 12.99 1.61 -9.60
CA ARG A 57 14.43 1.42 -9.90
C ARG A 57 15.31 2.26 -8.97
N GLY A 58 14.95 3.52 -8.73
CA GLY A 58 15.65 4.40 -7.80
C GLY A 58 15.69 3.84 -6.38
N ALA A 59 14.61 3.20 -5.92
CA ALA A 59 14.56 2.57 -4.61
C ALA A 59 15.46 1.33 -4.53
N GLU A 60 15.51 0.51 -5.60
CA GLU A 60 16.43 -0.64 -5.70
C GLU A 60 17.90 -0.19 -5.73
N GLU A 61 18.22 0.87 -6.48
CA GLU A 61 19.56 1.46 -6.53
C GLU A 61 19.99 2.03 -5.18
N ARG A 62 19.11 2.74 -4.48
CA ARG A 62 19.35 3.21 -3.10
C ARG A 62 19.57 2.06 -2.14
N ALA A 63 18.76 1.01 -2.21
CA ALA A 63 18.95 -0.19 -1.40
C ALA A 63 20.31 -0.85 -1.65
N ALA A 64 20.71 -0.97 -2.92
CA ALA A 64 22.02 -1.48 -3.30
C ALA A 64 23.17 -0.59 -2.77
N ALA A 65 23.07 0.72 -2.96
CA ALA A 65 24.07 1.69 -2.50
C ALA A 65 24.22 1.69 -0.98
N ARG A 66 23.10 1.63 -0.24
CA ARG A 66 23.06 1.55 1.22
C ARG A 66 23.77 0.28 1.71
N VAL A 67 23.44 -0.87 1.14
CA VAL A 67 24.06 -2.16 1.51
C VAL A 67 25.56 -2.16 1.17
N ALA A 68 25.94 -1.64 0.01
CA ALA A 68 27.35 -1.53 -0.39
C ALA A 68 28.16 -0.59 0.53
N SER A 69 27.56 0.55 0.92
CA SER A 69 28.16 1.50 1.88
C SER A 69 28.29 0.90 3.28
N ARG A 70 27.30 0.10 3.70
CA ARG A 70 27.25 -0.55 5.01
C ARG A 70 28.22 -1.72 5.14
N TYR A 71 28.42 -2.47 4.06
CA TYR A 71 29.25 -3.67 4.01
C TYR A 71 30.32 -3.60 2.90
N PRO A 72 31.21 -2.59 2.90
CA PRO A 72 32.20 -2.41 1.83
C PRO A 72 33.26 -3.53 1.79
N PHE A 73 33.29 -4.39 2.82
CA PHE A 73 34.17 -5.54 2.97
C PHE A 73 33.51 -6.86 2.59
N VAL A 74 32.22 -6.87 2.24
CA VAL A 74 31.50 -8.06 1.74
C VAL A 74 31.35 -7.91 0.23
N ASP A 75 31.54 -9.01 -0.50
CA ASP A 75 31.26 -9.11 -1.93
C ASP A 75 29.84 -8.56 -2.20
N PRO A 76 29.67 -7.57 -3.09
CA PRO A 76 28.36 -7.03 -3.42
C PRO A 76 27.48 -8.02 -4.19
N SER A 77 28.05 -9.11 -4.73
CA SER A 77 27.32 -10.12 -5.51
C SER A 77 27.81 -11.54 -5.22
N PRO A 78 27.66 -12.04 -3.97
CA PRO A 78 28.05 -13.41 -3.61
C PRO A 78 27.34 -14.42 -4.51
N LEU A 79 28.13 -15.24 -5.23
CA LEU A 79 27.64 -16.21 -6.21
C LEU A 79 26.75 -15.60 -7.32
N GLY A 80 26.91 -14.31 -7.62
CA GLY A 80 26.11 -13.59 -8.61
C GLY A 80 24.73 -13.13 -8.12
N VAL A 81 24.41 -13.30 -6.83
CA VAL A 81 23.18 -12.80 -6.22
C VAL A 81 23.47 -11.45 -5.56
N ALA A 82 22.71 -10.41 -5.88
CA ALA A 82 22.94 -9.08 -5.33
C ALA A 82 22.75 -9.07 -3.80
N LEU A 83 23.74 -8.59 -3.05
CA LEU A 83 23.76 -8.64 -1.58
C LEU A 83 22.52 -7.97 -0.95
N TRP A 84 22.01 -6.90 -1.56
CA TRP A 84 20.82 -6.18 -1.09
C TRP A 84 19.52 -6.99 -1.20
N SER A 85 19.49 -8.00 -2.09
CA SER A 85 18.31 -8.87 -2.30
C SER A 85 18.31 -10.09 -1.36
N VAL A 86 19.36 -10.25 -0.55
CA VAL A 86 19.57 -11.38 0.36
C VAL A 86 19.37 -10.92 1.81
N PRO A 87 18.66 -11.67 2.67
CA PRO A 87 18.35 -11.25 4.04
C PRO A 87 19.55 -11.44 5.00
N VAL A 88 20.71 -10.85 4.69
CA VAL A 88 21.94 -11.02 5.50
C VAL A 88 21.80 -10.46 6.93
N GLU A 89 20.95 -9.45 7.13
CA GLU A 89 20.70 -8.87 8.45
C GLU A 89 19.72 -9.68 9.31
N ALA A 90 19.01 -10.63 8.70
CA ALA A 90 18.20 -11.60 9.42
C ALA A 90 19.03 -12.81 9.87
N ASP A 91 20.25 -12.98 9.36
CA ASP A 91 21.13 -14.09 9.69
C ASP A 91 21.92 -13.81 10.98
N ASP A 92 21.65 -14.59 12.03
CA ASP A 92 22.29 -14.39 13.34
C ASP A 92 23.80 -14.62 13.29
N GLU A 93 24.28 -15.59 12.48
CA GLU A 93 25.71 -15.86 12.33
C GLU A 93 26.41 -14.67 11.68
N PHE A 94 25.87 -14.12 10.58
CA PHE A 94 26.36 -12.91 9.95
C PHE A 94 26.39 -11.73 10.95
N CYS A 95 25.32 -11.54 11.73
CA CYS A 95 25.27 -10.51 12.77
C CYS A 95 26.32 -10.72 13.88
N THR A 96 26.62 -11.96 14.27
CA THR A 96 27.70 -12.25 15.23
C THR A 96 29.08 -11.96 14.65
N LEU A 97 29.30 -12.26 13.38
CA LEU A 97 30.55 -11.97 12.66
C LEU A 97 30.76 -10.47 12.45
N LEU A 98 29.68 -9.70 12.26
CA LEU A 98 29.77 -8.23 12.22
C LEU A 98 30.27 -7.66 13.54
N ARG A 99 29.74 -8.14 14.67
CA ARG A 99 30.20 -7.72 16.01
C ARG A 99 31.67 -8.12 16.24
N SER A 100 32.07 -9.33 15.83
CA SER A 100 33.46 -9.77 15.98
C SER A 100 34.42 -8.94 15.13
N ARG A 101 34.00 -8.51 13.92
CA ARG A 101 34.75 -7.55 13.11
C ARG A 101 34.90 -6.22 13.81
N GLU A 102 33.81 -5.67 14.37
CA GLU A 102 33.85 -4.39 15.10
C GLU A 102 34.83 -4.43 16.26
N GLU A 103 34.83 -5.52 17.05
CA GLU A 103 35.82 -5.73 18.12
C GLU A 103 37.26 -5.88 17.62
N ALA A 104 37.45 -6.35 16.38
CA ALA A 104 38.75 -6.54 15.75
C ALA A 104 39.36 -5.23 15.21
N LEU A 105 38.54 -4.22 14.87
CA LEU A 105 39.01 -2.93 14.34
C LEU A 105 39.95 -2.19 15.30
N GLY A 106 39.86 -2.46 16.60
CA GLY A 106 40.78 -1.92 17.63
C GLY A 106 41.99 -2.80 17.97
N LYS A 107 42.16 -3.94 17.30
CA LYS A 107 43.18 -4.97 17.64
C LYS A 107 44.24 -5.09 16.54
N GLN A 108 44.13 -6.10 15.67
CA GLN A 108 45.11 -6.40 14.63
C GLN A 108 44.46 -6.43 13.26
N VAL A 109 45.18 -5.94 12.24
CA VAL A 109 44.73 -5.96 10.84
C VAL A 109 44.37 -7.39 10.40
N GLU A 110 45.15 -8.38 10.80
CA GLU A 110 44.88 -9.78 10.42
C GLU A 110 43.59 -10.32 11.04
N SER A 111 43.25 -9.91 12.26
CA SER A 111 41.96 -10.28 12.87
C SER A 111 40.76 -9.68 12.14
N VAL A 112 40.90 -8.45 11.62
CA VAL A 112 39.88 -7.82 10.77
C VAL A 112 39.75 -8.57 9.45
N ARG A 113 40.86 -8.92 8.79
CA ARG A 113 40.85 -9.69 7.53
C ARG A 113 40.22 -11.06 7.68
N VAL A 114 40.48 -11.76 8.79
CA VAL A 114 39.86 -13.06 9.08
C VAL A 114 38.34 -12.89 9.28
N ALA A 115 37.91 -11.87 10.03
CA ALA A 115 36.49 -11.59 10.22
C ALA A 115 35.80 -11.21 8.89
N GLU A 116 36.43 -10.39 8.06
CA GLU A 116 35.91 -10.01 6.74
C GLU A 116 35.84 -11.20 5.77
N ALA A 117 36.84 -12.10 5.78
CA ALA A 117 36.78 -13.34 5.03
C ALA A 117 35.66 -14.27 5.51
N ALA A 118 35.43 -14.36 6.82
CA ALA A 118 34.31 -15.12 7.38
C ALA A 118 32.95 -14.51 7.01
N LEU A 119 32.82 -13.18 7.00
CA LEU A 119 31.62 -12.46 6.55
C LEU A 119 31.32 -12.74 5.08
N ASN A 120 32.35 -12.73 4.22
CA ASN A 120 32.21 -13.11 2.81
C ASN A 120 31.78 -14.57 2.64
N ALA A 121 32.41 -15.50 3.37
CA ALA A 121 32.04 -16.91 3.33
C ALA A 121 30.59 -17.13 3.79
N ARG A 122 30.16 -16.40 4.83
CA ARG A 122 28.77 -16.47 5.30
C ARG A 122 27.80 -15.89 4.28
N ALA A 123 28.11 -14.74 3.67
CA ALA A 123 27.30 -14.16 2.60
C ALA A 123 27.16 -15.11 1.39
N GLN A 124 28.24 -15.80 1.00
CA GLN A 124 28.19 -16.84 -0.04
C GLN A 124 27.33 -18.04 0.37
N ALA A 125 27.40 -18.47 1.63
CA ALA A 125 26.55 -19.56 2.12
C ALA A 125 25.06 -19.18 2.10
N ILE A 126 24.71 -17.94 2.49
CA ILE A 126 23.33 -17.44 2.43
C ILE A 126 22.87 -17.34 0.97
N ALA A 127 23.69 -16.79 0.07
CA ALA A 127 23.37 -16.74 -1.36
C ALA A 127 23.16 -18.14 -1.96
N LYS A 128 23.98 -19.12 -1.57
CA LYS A 128 23.83 -20.51 -1.98
C LYS A 128 22.50 -21.11 -1.50
N ALA A 129 22.13 -20.87 -0.24
CA ALA A 129 20.86 -21.33 0.30
C ALA A 129 19.66 -20.71 -0.43
N VAL A 130 19.74 -19.43 -0.80
CA VAL A 130 18.71 -18.76 -1.60
C VAL A 130 18.58 -19.41 -2.99
N LEU A 131 19.69 -19.71 -3.66
CA LEU A 131 19.69 -20.38 -4.96
C LEU A 131 19.14 -21.82 -4.87
N GLU A 132 19.53 -22.58 -3.85
CA GLU A 132 19.05 -23.94 -3.60
C GLU A 132 17.54 -23.95 -3.29
N GLN A 133 17.06 -22.98 -2.51
CA GLN A 133 15.63 -22.80 -2.26
C GLN A 133 14.87 -22.53 -3.56
N GLU A 134 15.36 -21.61 -4.40
CA GLU A 134 14.78 -21.30 -5.69
C GLU A 134 14.73 -22.52 -6.62
N GLU A 135 15.82 -23.29 -6.68
CA GLU A 135 15.88 -24.53 -7.46
C GLU A 135 14.91 -25.59 -6.93
N SER A 136 14.78 -25.73 -5.62
CA SER A 136 13.81 -26.66 -5.02
C SER A 136 12.36 -26.32 -5.37
N LEU A 137 12.02 -25.02 -5.42
CA LEU A 137 10.69 -24.55 -5.80
C LEU A 137 10.43 -24.79 -7.30
N ALA A 138 11.44 -24.54 -8.15
CA ALA A 138 11.35 -24.80 -9.58
C ALA A 138 11.21 -26.31 -9.88
N VAL A 139 11.85 -27.18 -9.10
CA VAL A 139 11.70 -28.64 -9.23
C VAL A 139 10.33 -29.11 -8.72
N ALA A 140 9.81 -28.53 -7.64
CA ALA A 140 8.50 -28.88 -7.11
C ALA A 140 7.35 -28.50 -8.06
N LEU A 141 7.50 -27.39 -8.80
CA LEU A 141 6.49 -26.82 -9.69
C LEU A 141 7.11 -26.49 -11.06
N PRO A 142 7.52 -27.50 -11.86
CA PRO A 142 8.31 -27.29 -13.08
C PRO A 142 7.58 -26.48 -14.15
N PHE A 143 6.24 -26.53 -14.17
CA PHE A 143 5.42 -25.78 -15.12
C PHE A 143 5.41 -24.26 -14.85
N LEU A 144 5.78 -23.81 -13.64
CA LEU A 144 5.95 -22.38 -13.33
C LEU A 144 7.30 -21.82 -13.79
N GLY A 145 8.26 -22.68 -14.13
CA GLY A 145 9.63 -22.28 -14.47
C GLY A 145 10.41 -21.77 -13.25
N ARG A 146 11.35 -20.82 -13.48
CA ARG A 146 12.17 -20.21 -12.41
C ARG A 146 11.62 -18.88 -11.88
N SER A 147 10.60 -18.34 -12.54
CA SER A 147 9.99 -17.07 -12.16
C SER A 147 8.64 -16.95 -12.84
N VAL A 148 7.68 -16.33 -12.18
CA VAL A 148 6.36 -16.02 -12.76
C VAL A 148 6.30 -14.53 -13.06
N LYS A 149 6.16 -14.18 -14.34
CA LYS A 149 6.12 -12.78 -14.81
C LYS A 149 7.26 -11.92 -14.22
N GLY A 150 8.49 -12.46 -14.26
CA GLY A 150 9.71 -11.79 -13.78
C GLY A 150 9.93 -11.80 -12.26
N VAL A 151 9.02 -12.37 -11.46
CA VAL A 151 9.19 -12.50 -10.01
C VAL A 151 9.69 -13.92 -9.66
N PRO A 152 10.83 -14.07 -8.98
CA PRO A 152 11.34 -15.37 -8.51
C PRO A 152 10.34 -16.10 -7.60
N LEU A 153 10.29 -17.44 -7.67
CA LEU A 153 9.33 -18.26 -6.93
C LEU A 153 9.46 -18.10 -5.42
N ARG A 154 10.69 -17.96 -4.89
CA ARG A 154 10.89 -17.76 -3.45
C ARG A 154 10.20 -16.50 -2.93
N GLU A 155 10.09 -15.47 -3.78
CA GLU A 155 9.55 -14.17 -3.41
C GLU A 155 8.03 -14.13 -3.49
N LEU A 156 7.43 -15.07 -4.22
CA LEU A 156 5.97 -15.21 -4.32
C LEU A 156 5.35 -15.84 -3.09
N ALA A 157 6.13 -16.61 -2.31
CA ALA A 157 5.65 -17.37 -1.15
C ALA A 157 4.32 -18.09 -1.44
N LEU A 158 4.23 -18.77 -2.59
CA LEU A 158 2.98 -19.27 -3.18
C LEU A 158 2.15 -20.12 -2.21
N MET A 159 2.79 -20.93 -1.34
CA MET A 159 2.08 -21.76 -0.36
C MET A 159 1.44 -20.97 0.80
N SER A 160 1.81 -19.70 0.98
CA SER A 160 1.16 -18.79 1.94
C SER A 160 -0.14 -18.20 1.38
N ASP A 161 -0.38 -18.28 0.07
CA ASP A 161 -1.65 -17.90 -0.54
C ASP A 161 -2.66 -19.06 -0.41
N PRO A 162 -3.82 -18.86 0.25
CA PRO A 162 -4.79 -19.93 0.48
C PRO A 162 -5.32 -20.55 -0.82
N GLY A 163 -5.56 -19.73 -1.84
CA GLY A 163 -6.08 -20.19 -3.13
C GLY A 163 -5.07 -21.09 -3.84
N PHE A 164 -3.81 -20.70 -3.86
CA PHE A 164 -2.72 -21.47 -4.42
C PHE A 164 -2.49 -22.77 -3.64
N ALA A 165 -2.47 -22.71 -2.30
CA ALA A 165 -2.25 -23.89 -1.46
C ALA A 165 -3.28 -25.00 -1.73
N VAL A 166 -4.56 -24.62 -1.89
CA VAL A 166 -5.64 -25.56 -2.23
C VAL A 166 -5.42 -26.17 -3.61
N LEU A 167 -5.08 -25.38 -4.63
CA LEU A 167 -4.82 -25.87 -5.98
C LEU A 167 -3.58 -26.79 -6.03
N ALA A 168 -2.53 -26.44 -5.30
CA ALA A 168 -1.31 -27.23 -5.19
C ALA A 168 -1.57 -28.58 -4.51
N GLU A 169 -2.41 -28.62 -3.47
CA GLU A 169 -2.82 -29.86 -2.81
C GLU A 169 -3.67 -30.73 -3.75
N GLN A 170 -4.65 -30.15 -4.43
CA GLN A 170 -5.45 -30.84 -5.45
C GLN A 170 -4.53 -31.44 -6.53
N HIS A 171 -3.47 -30.73 -6.92
CA HIS A 171 -2.54 -31.19 -7.94
C HIS A 171 -1.68 -32.34 -7.45
N ALA A 172 -1.19 -32.27 -6.21
CA ALA A 172 -0.49 -33.37 -5.58
C ALA A 172 -1.37 -34.64 -5.52
N GLN A 173 -2.66 -34.50 -5.19
CA GLN A 173 -3.63 -35.61 -5.15
C GLN A 173 -4.00 -36.13 -6.55
N ALA A 174 -4.04 -35.27 -7.56
CA ALA A 174 -4.37 -35.61 -8.95
C ALA A 174 -3.23 -36.30 -9.74
N SER A 175 -2.08 -36.56 -9.10
CA SER A 175 -0.89 -37.20 -9.70
C SER A 175 -1.17 -38.56 -10.40
N SER A 176 -2.31 -39.20 -10.14
CA SER A 176 -2.77 -40.43 -10.80
C SER A 176 -4.03 -40.29 -11.69
N GLY A 177 -4.62 -39.09 -11.80
CA GLY A 177 -5.89 -38.81 -12.51
C GLY A 177 -5.78 -38.57 -14.02
N ASP A 178 -6.88 -38.18 -14.67
CA ASP A 178 -6.96 -37.88 -16.11
C ASP A 178 -5.98 -36.75 -16.51
N ALA A 179 -5.26 -36.93 -17.63
CA ALA A 179 -4.31 -35.94 -18.14
C ALA A 179 -4.98 -34.59 -18.44
N ALA A 180 -6.26 -34.60 -18.82
CA ALA A 180 -7.02 -33.38 -19.05
C ALA A 180 -7.30 -32.60 -17.75
N GLU A 181 -7.58 -33.29 -16.65
CA GLU A 181 -7.78 -32.69 -15.34
C GLU A 181 -6.48 -32.08 -14.80
N ARG A 182 -5.35 -32.79 -14.96
CA ARG A 182 -4.04 -32.26 -14.59
C ARG A 182 -3.68 -31.00 -15.38
N SER A 183 -3.90 -31.01 -16.69
CA SER A 183 -3.61 -29.83 -17.53
C SER A 183 -4.46 -28.62 -17.15
N ARG A 184 -5.74 -28.84 -16.78
CA ARG A 184 -6.61 -27.76 -16.28
C ARG A 184 -6.10 -27.21 -14.95
N LEU A 185 -5.72 -28.10 -14.04
CA LEU A 185 -5.25 -27.70 -12.73
C LEU A 185 -3.89 -27.00 -12.78
N GLU A 186 -2.97 -27.45 -13.64
CA GLU A 186 -1.73 -26.74 -13.94
C GLU A 186 -2.01 -25.33 -14.48
N GLN A 187 -3.01 -25.17 -15.36
CA GLN A 187 -3.43 -23.86 -15.84
C GLN A 187 -4.02 -22.99 -14.72
N ASP A 188 -4.86 -23.55 -13.86
CA ASP A 188 -5.45 -22.84 -12.72
C ASP A 188 -4.34 -22.38 -11.73
N ILE A 189 -3.33 -23.22 -11.51
CA ILE A 189 -2.15 -22.89 -10.71
C ILE A 189 -1.31 -21.80 -11.39
N LEU A 190 -1.10 -21.87 -12.70
CA LEU A 190 -0.40 -20.83 -13.47
C LEU A 190 -1.12 -19.48 -13.36
N ASP A 191 -2.44 -19.48 -13.49
CA ASP A 191 -3.26 -18.28 -13.39
C ASP A 191 -3.22 -17.71 -11.96
N GLN A 192 -3.30 -18.56 -10.93
CA GLN A 192 -3.18 -18.14 -9.53
C GLN A 192 -1.78 -17.61 -9.22
N ALA A 193 -0.71 -18.28 -9.67
CA ALA A 193 0.65 -17.79 -9.52
C ALA A 193 0.85 -16.46 -10.25
N GLY A 194 0.25 -16.30 -11.43
CA GLY A 194 0.24 -15.05 -12.19
C GLY A 194 -0.45 -13.91 -11.44
N ARG A 195 -1.55 -14.21 -10.73
CA ARG A 195 -2.22 -13.26 -9.82
C ARG A 195 -1.30 -12.88 -8.67
N VAL A 196 -0.76 -13.83 -7.91
CA VAL A 196 0.17 -13.57 -6.79
C VAL A 196 1.37 -12.74 -7.26
N ALA A 197 1.96 -13.07 -8.42
CA ALA A 197 3.07 -12.32 -8.98
C ALA A 197 2.70 -10.86 -9.30
N ARG A 198 1.50 -10.62 -9.86
CA ARG A 198 0.97 -9.26 -10.04
C ARG A 198 0.84 -8.53 -8.71
N GLU A 199 0.30 -9.18 -7.68
CA GLU A 199 0.15 -8.58 -6.36
C GLU A 199 1.50 -8.17 -5.74
N VAL A 200 2.52 -9.03 -5.87
CA VAL A 200 3.88 -8.74 -5.41
C VAL A 200 4.50 -7.57 -6.18
N ARG A 201 4.37 -7.52 -7.52
CA ARG A 201 4.90 -6.40 -8.32
C ARG A 201 4.22 -5.08 -7.98
N VAL A 202 2.89 -5.09 -7.84
CA VAL A 202 2.13 -3.90 -7.43
C VAL A 202 2.56 -3.45 -6.04
N ALA A 203 2.67 -4.37 -5.07
CA ALA A 203 3.12 -4.02 -3.73
C ALA A 203 4.53 -3.40 -3.71
N ARG A 204 5.49 -3.96 -4.47
CA ARG A 204 6.84 -3.39 -4.61
C ARG A 204 6.83 -1.99 -5.19
N ARG A 205 6.08 -1.78 -6.29
CA ARG A 205 5.97 -0.49 -6.93
C ARG A 205 5.41 0.54 -5.95
N LEU A 206 4.32 0.22 -5.25
CA LEU A 206 3.69 1.14 -4.29
C LEU A 206 4.58 1.41 -3.07
N ASP A 207 5.27 0.40 -2.53
CA ASP A 207 6.22 0.59 -1.44
C ASP A 207 7.40 1.47 -1.86
N ALA A 208 7.92 1.30 -3.09
CA ALA A 208 8.99 2.13 -3.62
C ALA A 208 8.53 3.57 -3.86
N VAL A 209 7.38 3.76 -4.53
CA VAL A 209 6.78 5.08 -4.75
C VAL A 209 6.62 5.84 -3.44
N ARG A 210 6.06 5.20 -2.39
CA ARG A 210 5.93 5.82 -1.07
C ARG A 210 7.28 6.29 -0.52
N GLY A 211 8.29 5.43 -0.54
CA GLY A 211 9.62 5.76 -0.01
C GLY A 211 10.29 6.89 -0.78
N GLU A 212 10.17 6.85 -2.11
CA GLU A 212 10.72 7.84 -3.01
C GLU A 212 10.03 9.20 -2.92
N ASP A 213 8.70 9.23 -2.90
CA ASP A 213 7.89 10.43 -2.71
C ASP A 213 8.26 11.15 -1.40
N LEU A 214 8.52 10.37 -0.35
CA LEU A 214 8.90 10.90 0.95
C LEU A 214 10.29 11.56 0.90
N LEU A 215 11.26 10.93 0.24
CA LEU A 215 12.60 11.50 0.05
C LEU A 215 12.59 12.71 -0.90
N GLU A 216 11.72 12.70 -1.91
CA GLU A 216 11.52 13.80 -2.85
C GLU A 216 10.96 15.04 -2.13
N ARG A 217 9.94 14.87 -1.29
CA ARG A 217 9.31 15.98 -0.53
C ARG A 217 10.17 16.48 0.62
N TYR A 218 10.94 15.59 1.24
CA TYR A 218 11.77 15.87 2.42
C TYR A 218 13.22 15.42 2.21
N PRO A 219 13.96 16.06 1.28
CA PRO A 219 15.32 15.64 0.92
C PRO A 219 16.35 15.80 2.05
N PHE A 220 16.01 16.58 3.08
CA PHE A 220 16.84 16.78 4.27
C PHE A 220 16.71 15.63 5.28
N LEU A 221 15.71 14.74 5.14
CA LEU A 221 15.54 13.61 6.05
C LEU A 221 16.48 12.45 5.68
N PRO A 222 17.10 11.79 6.67
CA PRO A 222 17.94 10.62 6.41
C PRO A 222 17.09 9.43 5.94
N GLU A 223 17.54 8.74 4.89
CA GLU A 223 16.91 7.51 4.38
C GLU A 223 16.85 6.40 5.45
N GLU A 224 17.91 6.30 6.26
CA GLU A 224 18.04 5.37 7.39
C GLU A 224 18.38 6.21 8.64
N PRO A 225 17.38 6.78 9.35
CA PRO A 225 17.63 7.63 10.52
C PRO A 225 18.32 6.88 11.66
N VAL A 226 17.99 5.60 11.83
CA VAL A 226 18.65 4.65 12.75
C VAL A 226 18.94 3.37 11.97
N ARG A 227 20.06 2.72 12.31
CA ARG A 227 20.48 1.47 11.66
C ARG A 227 19.36 0.42 11.65
N GLY A 228 19.03 -0.09 10.47
CA GLY A 228 17.99 -1.10 10.24
C GLY A 228 16.56 -0.55 10.26
N VAL A 229 16.37 0.76 10.31
CA VAL A 229 15.05 1.42 10.28
C VAL A 229 15.02 2.38 9.09
N LEU A 230 14.26 2.02 8.06
CA LEU A 230 14.11 2.85 6.86
C LEU A 230 13.01 3.90 7.05
N LEU A 231 13.25 5.10 6.52
CA LEU A 231 12.32 6.22 6.60
C LEU A 231 10.92 5.86 6.06
N GLY A 232 10.88 5.17 4.92
CA GLY A 232 9.62 4.75 4.26
C GLY A 232 8.81 3.69 5.04
N ASP A 233 9.43 2.95 5.97
CA ASP A 233 8.77 1.93 6.79
C ASP A 233 8.17 2.52 8.08
N MET A 234 8.71 3.63 8.57
CA MET A 234 8.19 4.30 9.77
C MET A 234 6.87 5.04 9.53
N ARG A 235 6.55 5.34 8.27
CA ARG A 235 5.36 6.13 7.87
C ARG A 235 5.22 7.43 8.67
N PRO A 236 6.25 8.31 8.67
CA PRO A 236 6.24 9.50 9.51
C PRO A 236 5.05 10.41 9.21
N VAL A 237 4.57 10.47 7.96
CA VAL A 237 3.37 11.24 7.57
C VAL A 237 2.11 10.88 8.37
N GLN A 238 2.00 9.65 8.86
CA GLN A 238 0.86 9.22 9.66
C GLN A 238 0.97 9.64 11.14
N GLN A 239 2.10 10.21 11.56
CA GLN A 239 2.29 10.68 12.93
C GLN A 239 1.80 12.12 13.08
N PRO A 240 0.90 12.43 14.04
CA PRO A 240 0.36 13.77 14.23
C PRO A 240 1.44 14.86 14.39
N ALA A 241 2.50 14.56 15.13
CA ALA A 241 3.61 15.49 15.33
C ALA A 241 4.37 15.82 14.03
N PHE A 242 4.55 14.84 13.13
CA PHE A 242 5.20 15.08 11.84
C PHE A 242 4.28 15.85 10.92
N ARG A 243 2.98 15.51 10.93
CA ARG A 243 1.95 16.21 10.16
C ARG A 243 1.89 17.71 10.50
N GLU A 244 1.94 18.05 11.79
CA GLU A 244 1.97 19.45 12.23
C GLU A 244 3.19 20.21 11.69
N LEU A 245 4.38 19.61 11.79
CA LEU A 245 5.61 20.21 11.29
C LEU A 245 5.62 20.32 9.76
N SER A 246 5.14 19.30 9.05
CA SER A 246 4.99 19.29 7.60
C SER A 246 4.07 20.42 7.12
N ASN A 247 2.90 20.57 7.73
CA ASN A 247 1.96 21.64 7.37
C ASN A 247 2.55 23.04 7.63
N ARG A 248 3.30 23.22 8.72
CA ARG A 248 4.03 24.48 8.97
C ARG A 248 5.15 24.72 7.95
N LEU A 249 5.86 23.68 7.55
CA LEU A 249 6.92 23.76 6.55
C LEU A 249 6.34 24.19 5.19
N ASP A 250 5.21 23.63 4.77
CA ASP A 250 4.50 24.03 3.55
C ASP A 250 4.15 25.54 3.56
N GLU A 251 3.68 26.07 4.70
CA GLU A 251 3.37 27.50 4.84
C GLU A 251 4.62 28.38 4.76
N LEU A 252 5.74 27.95 5.36
CA LEU A 252 7.00 28.68 5.28
C LEU A 252 7.58 28.66 3.86
N ARG A 253 7.41 27.56 3.13
CA ARG A 253 7.85 27.38 1.74
C ARG A 253 7.10 28.26 0.72
N ARG A 254 6.02 28.94 1.10
CA ARG A 254 5.36 29.94 0.25
C ARG A 254 6.21 31.19 -0.03
N ASP A 255 7.21 31.47 0.83
CA ASP A 255 8.21 32.50 0.57
C ASP A 255 9.57 32.05 1.14
N PRO A 256 10.29 31.16 0.41
CA PRO A 256 11.53 30.56 0.89
C PRO A 256 12.61 31.59 1.17
N SER A 257 12.62 32.67 0.39
CA SER A 257 13.61 33.73 0.48
C SER A 257 13.55 34.47 1.82
N ARG A 258 12.33 34.78 2.29
CA ARG A 258 12.12 35.47 3.58
C ARG A 258 12.18 34.51 4.75
N ASN A 259 11.75 33.26 4.54
CA ASN A 259 11.62 32.27 5.60
C ASN A 259 12.83 31.33 5.72
N ALA A 260 13.93 31.56 4.99
CA ALA A 260 15.07 30.64 4.91
C ALA A 260 15.58 30.12 6.28
N ALA A 261 15.71 31.01 7.28
CA ALA A 261 16.16 30.61 8.62
C ALA A 261 15.10 29.78 9.37
N ALA A 262 13.82 30.11 9.21
CA ALA A 262 12.71 29.37 9.81
C ALA A 262 12.53 28.00 9.15
N ILE A 263 12.72 27.91 7.82
CA ILE A 263 12.70 26.66 7.06
C ILE A 263 13.79 25.73 7.59
N ARG A 264 15.05 26.18 7.66
CA ARG A 264 16.14 25.36 8.19
C ARG A 264 15.87 24.87 9.61
N ALA A 265 15.37 25.74 10.48
CA ALA A 265 15.00 25.35 11.84
C ALA A 265 13.88 24.30 11.86
N MET A 266 12.90 24.39 10.95
CA MET A 266 11.83 23.42 10.80
C MET A 266 12.36 22.07 10.27
N GLU A 267 13.25 22.11 9.28
CA GLU A 267 13.91 20.92 8.72
C GLU A 267 14.75 20.18 9.77
N GLU A 268 15.48 20.92 10.62
CA GLU A 268 16.19 20.36 11.78
C GLU A 268 15.23 19.73 12.79
N GLN A 269 14.10 20.38 13.10
CA GLN A 269 13.08 19.83 14.00
C GLN A 269 12.45 18.55 13.46
N MET A 270 12.12 18.52 12.16
CA MET A 270 11.58 17.34 11.49
C MET A 270 12.60 16.20 11.46
N THR A 271 13.87 16.50 11.20
CA THR A 271 14.96 15.52 11.25
C THR A 271 15.09 14.93 12.66
N ALA A 272 15.12 15.78 13.69
CA ALA A 272 15.19 15.34 15.07
C ALA A 272 13.97 14.50 15.48
N LEU A 273 12.77 14.85 15.02
CA LEU A 273 11.56 14.05 15.27
C LEU A 273 11.68 12.66 14.63
N VAL A 274 12.08 12.58 13.36
CA VAL A 274 12.22 11.34 12.62
C VAL A 274 13.29 10.42 13.23
N VAL A 275 14.42 10.99 13.68
CA VAL A 275 15.46 10.22 14.40
C VAL A 275 14.92 9.67 15.71
N ARG A 276 14.22 10.47 16.53
CA ARG A 276 13.62 9.98 17.79
C ARG A 276 12.61 8.86 17.56
N LEU A 277 11.71 9.00 16.58
CA LEU A 277 10.74 7.95 16.23
C LEU A 277 11.44 6.67 15.78
N ALA A 278 12.55 6.79 15.04
CA ALA A 278 13.36 5.65 14.63
C ALA A 278 14.05 4.96 15.82
N GLU A 279 14.56 5.73 16.79
CA GLU A 279 15.16 5.21 18.03
C GLU A 279 14.12 4.47 18.88
N GLU A 280 12.93 5.05 19.06
CA GLU A 280 11.81 4.43 19.77
C GLU A 280 11.41 3.09 19.12
N ARG A 281 11.31 3.05 17.79
CA ARG A 281 11.01 1.82 17.06
C ARG A 281 12.13 0.78 17.17
N ALA A 282 13.40 1.20 17.09
CA ALA A 282 14.53 0.30 17.25
C ALA A 282 14.57 -0.32 18.67
N GLU A 283 14.30 0.48 19.71
CA GLU A 283 14.23 -0.02 21.08
C GLU A 283 13.00 -0.92 21.30
N ALA A 284 11.84 -0.60 20.71
CA ALA A 284 10.66 -1.47 20.73
C ALA A 284 10.94 -2.84 20.09
N ALA A 285 11.66 -2.88 18.98
CA ALA A 285 12.09 -4.11 18.32
C ALA A 285 13.00 -4.96 19.20
N LYS A 286 13.98 -4.32 19.83
CA LYS A 286 14.88 -4.99 20.76
C LYS A 286 14.13 -5.55 21.97
N ASN A 287 13.26 -4.76 22.59
CA ASN A 287 12.45 -5.18 23.75
C ASN A 287 11.53 -6.35 23.41
N THR A 288 10.86 -6.31 22.25
CA THR A 288 10.01 -7.41 21.76
C THR A 288 10.83 -8.69 21.56
N GLN A 289 12.03 -8.58 20.97
CA GLN A 289 12.90 -9.73 20.77
C GLN A 289 13.44 -10.30 22.10
N GLU A 290 13.76 -9.46 23.07
CA GLU A 290 14.18 -9.90 24.41
C GLU A 290 13.04 -10.59 25.18
N GLN A 291 11.80 -10.11 24.98
CA GLN A 291 10.62 -10.70 25.59
C GLN A 291 10.27 -12.06 24.96
N PHE A 292 10.44 -12.21 23.65
CA PHE A 292 10.11 -13.41 22.89
C PHE A 292 11.31 -13.94 22.08
N PRO A 293 12.38 -14.42 22.75
CA PRO A 293 13.62 -14.82 22.09
C PRO A 293 13.49 -16.07 21.20
N PHE A 294 12.41 -16.84 21.35
CA PHE A 294 12.09 -18.02 20.54
C PHE A 294 11.38 -17.68 19.22
N LEU A 295 10.89 -16.44 19.09
CA LEU A 295 10.26 -15.96 17.85
C LEU A 295 11.32 -15.34 16.93
N PRO A 296 11.19 -15.52 15.61
CA PRO A 296 12.08 -14.88 14.65
C PRO A 296 11.83 -13.36 14.63
N ARG A 297 12.89 -12.59 14.35
CA ARG A 297 12.81 -11.11 14.25
C ARG A 297 11.86 -10.64 13.15
N HIS A 298 11.73 -11.44 12.09
CA HIS A 298 10.83 -11.21 10.97
C HIS A 298 9.97 -12.44 10.75
N VAL A 299 8.67 -12.23 10.64
CA VAL A 299 7.68 -13.28 10.39
C VAL A 299 7.01 -12.95 9.06
N LEU A 300 7.21 -13.82 8.07
CA LEU A 300 6.80 -13.57 6.68
C LEU A 300 7.32 -12.22 6.13
N GLY A 301 8.44 -11.70 6.62
CA GLY A 301 8.98 -10.40 6.19
C GLY A 301 8.34 -9.18 6.86
N VAL A 302 7.42 -9.37 7.82
CA VAL A 302 6.96 -8.32 8.73
C VAL A 302 7.80 -8.38 10.00
N ARG A 303 8.21 -7.24 10.56
CA ARG A 303 8.99 -7.22 11.80
C ARG A 303 8.13 -7.61 12.99
N LEU A 304 8.71 -8.31 13.95
CA LEU A 304 7.96 -8.77 15.13
C LEU A 304 7.35 -7.61 15.95
N ASP A 305 8.03 -6.46 16.01
CA ASP A 305 7.55 -5.24 16.68
C ASP A 305 6.43 -4.50 15.94
N GLU A 306 6.21 -4.80 14.66
CA GLU A 306 5.11 -4.21 13.88
C GLU A 306 3.80 -4.96 14.08
N LEU A 307 3.85 -6.14 14.71
CA LEU A 307 2.68 -6.95 14.95
C LEU A 307 1.97 -6.50 16.24
N PRO A 308 0.62 -6.49 16.26
CA PRO A 308 -0.16 -6.06 17.42
C PRO A 308 -0.18 -7.15 18.51
N LEU A 309 0.99 -7.60 18.97
CA LEU A 309 1.13 -8.73 19.91
C LEU A 309 0.46 -8.45 21.26
N HIS A 310 0.47 -7.19 21.70
CA HIS A 310 -0.11 -6.78 22.99
C HIS A 310 -1.62 -6.55 22.92
N GLU A 311 -2.14 -6.23 21.73
CA GLU A 311 -3.56 -6.03 21.47
C GLU A 311 -4.26 -7.36 21.13
N ASP A 312 -3.50 -8.36 20.68
CA ASP A 312 -4.03 -9.70 20.41
C ASP A 312 -4.28 -10.47 21.72
N ASP A 313 -5.57 -10.66 22.02
CA ASP A 313 -6.01 -11.38 23.22
C ASP A 313 -5.52 -12.82 23.27
N ALA A 314 -5.51 -13.51 22.13
CA ALA A 314 -5.08 -14.91 22.04
C ALA A 314 -3.57 -15.03 22.35
N PHE A 315 -2.74 -14.22 21.71
CA PHE A 315 -1.31 -14.17 21.97
C PHE A 315 -1.02 -13.75 23.42
N SER A 316 -1.74 -12.75 23.95
CA SER A 316 -1.64 -12.32 25.34
C SER A 316 -1.96 -13.44 26.34
N GLN A 317 -2.96 -14.28 26.04
CA GLN A 317 -3.28 -15.46 26.86
C GLN A 317 -2.17 -16.51 26.81
N LEU A 318 -1.60 -16.77 25.63
CA LEU A 318 -0.47 -17.68 25.46
C LEU A 318 0.79 -17.17 26.18
N ALA A 319 1.10 -15.88 26.11
CA ALA A 319 2.20 -15.25 26.83
C ALA A 319 2.04 -15.40 28.36
N ARG A 320 0.82 -15.21 28.89
CA ARG A 320 0.50 -15.46 30.31
C ARG A 320 0.62 -16.93 30.69
N ARG A 321 0.27 -17.86 29.77
CA ARG A 321 0.42 -19.31 29.98
C ARG A 321 1.90 -19.70 30.04
N ARG A 322 2.71 -19.26 29.06
CA ARG A 322 4.16 -19.49 29.00
C ARG A 322 4.86 -19.01 30.27
N THR A 323 4.54 -17.78 30.70
CA THR A 323 5.11 -17.19 31.93
C THR A 323 4.80 -18.03 33.17
N ARG A 324 3.63 -18.67 33.25
CA ARG A 324 3.27 -19.59 34.35
C ARG A 324 4.04 -20.92 34.25
N GLN A 325 4.20 -21.47 33.06
CA GLN A 325 4.90 -22.74 32.85
C GLN A 325 6.40 -22.64 33.12
N LEU A 326 7.03 -21.51 32.78
CA LEU A 326 8.45 -21.24 33.05
C LEU A 326 8.82 -21.25 34.55
N LYS A 327 7.85 -21.13 35.46
CA LYS A 327 8.08 -21.23 36.90
C LYS A 327 8.50 -22.64 37.35
N TYR A 328 8.21 -23.66 36.55
CA TYR A 328 8.48 -25.05 36.89
C TYR A 328 9.36 -25.70 35.81
N SER A 329 10.56 -26.11 36.20
CA SER A 329 11.53 -26.73 35.28
C SER A 329 11.08 -28.07 34.69
N SER A 330 10.03 -28.69 35.22
CA SER A 330 9.43 -29.92 34.68
C SER A 330 8.61 -29.69 33.41
N ASN A 331 8.21 -28.46 33.11
CA ASN A 331 7.20 -28.15 32.09
C ASN A 331 7.80 -27.84 30.71
N VAL A 332 9.01 -28.33 30.42
CA VAL A 332 9.74 -28.01 29.17
C VAL A 332 8.90 -28.31 27.93
N LYS A 333 8.22 -29.46 27.88
CA LYS A 333 7.36 -29.84 26.74
C LYS A 333 6.14 -28.92 26.60
N ASP A 334 5.53 -28.53 27.71
CA ASP A 334 4.37 -27.66 27.70
C ASP A 334 4.75 -26.22 27.29
N VAL A 335 5.94 -25.77 27.68
CA VAL A 335 6.52 -24.49 27.23
C VAL A 335 6.76 -24.54 25.73
N GLN A 336 7.45 -25.57 25.23
CA GLN A 336 7.71 -25.74 23.79
C GLN A 336 6.40 -25.75 22.98
N HIS A 337 5.40 -26.51 23.44
CA HIS A 337 4.10 -26.54 22.79
C HIS A 337 3.41 -25.16 22.79
N THR A 338 3.50 -24.43 23.89
CA THR A 338 2.94 -23.06 23.97
C THR A 338 3.72 -22.10 23.07
N GLU A 339 5.04 -22.24 22.95
CA GLU A 339 5.89 -21.45 22.04
C GLU A 339 5.55 -21.73 20.57
N GLU A 340 5.25 -22.98 20.20
CA GLU A 340 4.75 -23.35 18.86
C GLU A 340 3.36 -22.74 18.57
N GLU A 341 2.44 -22.75 19.54
CA GLU A 341 1.14 -22.07 19.43
C GLU A 341 1.31 -20.55 19.25
N MET A 342 2.25 -19.95 19.98
CA MET A 342 2.60 -18.54 19.83
C MET A 342 3.18 -18.24 18.45
N ALA A 343 4.09 -19.07 17.94
CA ALA A 343 4.67 -18.90 16.61
C ALA A 343 3.60 -18.93 15.51
N LYS A 344 2.67 -19.89 15.57
CA LYS A 344 1.54 -19.96 14.63
C LYS A 344 0.65 -18.72 14.70
N ARG A 345 0.31 -18.26 15.90
CA ARG A 345 -0.51 -17.04 16.07
C ARG A 345 0.19 -15.81 15.49
N VAL A 346 1.51 -15.70 15.65
CA VAL A 346 2.30 -14.59 15.10
C VAL A 346 2.35 -14.66 13.57
N GLU A 347 2.44 -15.84 12.97
CA GLU A 347 2.32 -16.02 11.52
C GLU A 347 0.95 -15.56 11.00
N GLU A 348 -0.14 -15.89 11.68
CA GLU A 348 -1.50 -15.41 11.36
C GLU A 348 -1.61 -13.88 11.44
N LEU A 349 -1.03 -13.28 12.48
CA LEU A 349 -0.98 -11.82 12.64
C LEU A 349 -0.16 -11.17 11.52
N ALA A 350 0.96 -11.77 11.12
CA ALA A 350 1.78 -11.26 10.02
C ALA A 350 1.07 -11.33 8.67
N LEU A 351 0.32 -12.41 8.39
CA LEU A 351 -0.54 -12.52 7.21
C LEU A 351 -1.61 -11.43 7.21
N THR A 352 -2.28 -11.23 8.35
CA THR A 352 -3.31 -10.20 8.51
C THR A 352 -2.73 -8.80 8.31
N ALA A 353 -1.57 -8.51 8.91
CA ALA A 353 -0.89 -7.23 8.76
C ALA A 353 -0.52 -6.94 7.29
N LYS A 354 0.00 -7.95 6.56
CA LYS A 354 0.26 -7.83 5.12
C LYS A 354 -0.99 -7.55 4.31
N LEU A 355 -2.08 -8.26 4.58
CA LEU A 355 -3.35 -8.09 3.89
C LEU A 355 -3.90 -6.67 4.12
N VAL A 356 -3.93 -6.21 5.37
CA VAL A 356 -4.35 -4.84 5.73
C VAL A 356 -3.47 -3.80 5.04
N LYS A 357 -2.14 -3.98 5.08
CA LYS A 357 -1.19 -3.09 4.38
C LYS A 357 -1.51 -3.05 2.88
N ALA A 358 -1.69 -4.21 2.24
CA ALA A 358 -1.99 -4.29 0.81
C ALA A 358 -3.32 -3.61 0.45
N HIS A 359 -4.38 -3.81 1.25
CA HIS A 359 -5.66 -3.15 1.06
C HIS A 359 -5.55 -1.63 1.17
N ARG A 360 -4.88 -1.11 2.22
CA ARG A 360 -4.66 0.33 2.39
C ARG A 360 -3.91 0.93 1.21
N MET A 361 -2.82 0.29 0.78
CA MET A 361 -2.04 0.78 -0.37
C MET A 361 -2.86 0.76 -1.67
N ARG A 362 -3.64 -0.30 -1.92
CA ARG A 362 -4.49 -0.39 -3.12
C ARG A 362 -5.64 0.62 -3.11
N ALA A 363 -6.28 0.84 -1.97
CA ALA A 363 -7.33 1.84 -1.83
C ALA A 363 -6.78 3.24 -2.11
N ASN A 364 -5.59 3.53 -1.58
CA ASN A 364 -4.93 4.81 -1.79
C ASN A 364 -4.52 5.03 -3.25
N GLU A 365 -3.90 4.01 -3.86
CA GLU A 365 -3.55 4.03 -5.29
C GLU A 365 -4.78 4.13 -6.19
N HIS A 366 -5.92 3.54 -5.81
CA HIS A 366 -7.16 3.66 -6.56
C HIS A 366 -7.62 5.12 -6.67
N VAL A 367 -7.49 5.88 -5.59
CA VAL A 367 -7.79 7.33 -5.58
C VAL A 367 -6.74 8.08 -6.40
N ARG A 368 -5.45 7.81 -6.19
CA ARG A 368 -4.34 8.47 -6.91
C ARG A 368 -4.41 8.28 -8.42
N ALA A 369 -4.73 7.06 -8.87
CA ALA A 369 -4.82 6.72 -10.29
C ALA A 369 -5.92 7.51 -11.01
N ARG A 370 -7.03 7.81 -10.32
CA ARG A 370 -8.15 8.61 -10.84
C ARG A 370 -7.92 10.12 -10.72
N ASN A 371 -6.99 10.54 -9.88
CA ASN A 371 -6.67 11.93 -9.60
C ASN A 371 -5.16 12.17 -9.85
N PRO A 372 -4.68 12.09 -11.10
CA PRO A 372 -3.25 12.08 -11.40
C PRO A 372 -2.53 13.39 -11.02
N PHE A 373 -3.26 14.49 -10.87
CA PHE A 373 -2.75 15.78 -10.36
C PHE A 373 -2.49 15.78 -8.84
N LEU A 374 -2.98 14.77 -8.10
CA LEU A 374 -2.58 14.47 -6.73
C LEU A 374 -1.34 13.58 -6.78
N VAL A 375 -0.20 14.20 -7.07
CA VAL A 375 1.08 13.53 -7.39
C VAL A 375 1.50 12.50 -6.32
N TYR A 376 1.34 12.85 -5.05
CA TYR A 376 1.75 12.05 -3.90
C TYR A 376 0.62 11.19 -3.33
N GLU A 377 0.98 10.19 -2.56
CA GLU A 377 0.04 9.28 -1.88
C GLU A 377 -0.75 9.93 -0.72
N ASP A 378 -0.46 11.17 -0.38
CA ASP A 378 -1.13 11.92 0.68
C ASP A 378 -1.31 13.41 0.31
N ARG A 379 -2.28 14.06 0.96
CA ARG A 379 -2.39 15.52 1.03
C ARG A 379 -2.40 15.94 2.49
N LYS A 380 -1.60 16.93 2.84
CA LYS A 380 -1.44 17.39 4.24
C LYS A 380 -1.18 16.23 5.22
N CYS A 381 -0.42 15.23 4.74
CA CYS A 381 -0.09 13.99 5.44
C CYS A 381 -1.32 13.15 5.86
N VAL A 382 -2.41 13.26 5.11
CA VAL A 382 -3.59 12.36 5.16
C VAL A 382 -3.59 11.52 3.87
N PRO A 383 -3.61 10.18 3.96
CA PRO A 383 -3.71 9.31 2.79
C PRO A 383 -4.91 9.68 1.91
N LEU A 384 -4.74 9.70 0.59
CA LEU A 384 -5.82 10.02 -0.34
C LEU A 384 -7.09 9.18 -0.15
N SER A 385 -6.95 7.90 0.23
CA SER A 385 -8.09 7.02 0.53
C SER A 385 -8.90 7.42 1.76
N GLU A 386 -8.33 8.25 2.64
CA GLU A 386 -8.97 8.73 3.86
C GLU A 386 -9.58 10.13 3.67
N ILE A 387 -9.32 10.79 2.54
CA ILE A 387 -9.91 12.09 2.21
C ILE A 387 -11.28 11.88 1.55
N PRO A 388 -12.36 12.53 2.02
CA PRO A 388 -13.73 12.33 1.52
C PRO A 388 -14.00 12.99 0.15
N LEU A 389 -13.11 12.80 -0.84
CA LEU A 389 -13.21 13.41 -2.17
C LEU A 389 -14.50 13.02 -2.92
N ALA A 390 -14.96 11.77 -2.75
CA ALA A 390 -16.16 11.27 -3.41
C ALA A 390 -17.47 11.88 -2.86
N GLY A 391 -17.47 12.25 -1.57
CA GLY A 391 -18.62 12.87 -0.91
C GLY A 391 -18.68 14.38 -1.09
N ASP A 392 -17.58 15.02 -1.51
CA ASP A 392 -17.52 16.48 -1.62
C ASP A 392 -18.10 17.00 -2.94
N VAL A 393 -19.24 17.70 -2.86
CA VAL A 393 -19.97 18.21 -4.03
C VAL A 393 -19.12 19.17 -4.87
N MET A 394 -18.32 20.04 -4.23
CA MET A 394 -17.47 21.01 -4.93
C MET A 394 -16.35 20.30 -5.71
N TYR A 395 -15.65 19.37 -5.06
CA TYR A 395 -14.64 18.54 -5.71
C TYR A 395 -15.23 17.76 -6.89
N GLN A 396 -16.40 17.13 -6.71
CA GLN A 396 -17.08 16.41 -7.80
C GLN A 396 -17.54 17.32 -8.95
N GLY A 397 -17.87 18.58 -8.67
CA GLY A 397 -18.14 19.59 -9.70
C GLY A 397 -16.91 19.90 -10.54
N LEU A 398 -15.83 20.30 -9.87
CA LEU A 398 -14.53 20.62 -10.50
C LEU A 398 -13.97 19.41 -11.28
N PHE A 399 -14.12 18.20 -10.74
CA PHE A 399 -13.62 16.98 -11.37
C PHE A 399 -14.38 16.66 -12.65
N ARG A 400 -15.70 16.88 -12.70
CA ARG A 400 -16.49 16.72 -13.93
C ARG A 400 -16.07 17.72 -15.01
N GLU A 401 -15.79 18.97 -14.62
CA GLU A 401 -15.27 19.98 -15.56
C GLU A 401 -13.88 19.61 -16.08
N HIS A 402 -13.02 19.05 -15.23
CA HIS A 402 -11.70 18.55 -15.61
C HIS A 402 -11.81 17.42 -16.65
N LEU A 403 -12.65 16.41 -16.39
CA LEU A 403 -12.89 15.32 -17.34
C LEU A 403 -13.43 15.83 -18.68
N ALA A 404 -14.33 16.80 -18.67
CA ALA A 404 -14.83 17.40 -19.91
C ALA A 404 -13.70 18.10 -20.70
N ALA A 405 -12.83 18.83 -20.02
CA ALA A 405 -11.71 19.54 -20.63
C ALA A 405 -10.68 18.60 -21.28
N LEU A 406 -10.49 17.38 -20.75
CA LEU A 406 -9.60 16.35 -21.31
C LEU A 406 -10.01 15.86 -22.71
N THR A 407 -11.22 16.17 -23.17
CA THR A 407 -11.66 15.85 -24.54
C THR A 407 -10.77 16.53 -25.61
N ASP A 408 -10.22 17.70 -25.29
CA ASP A 408 -9.30 18.49 -26.13
C ASP A 408 -8.22 19.12 -25.23
N ALA A 409 -7.34 18.26 -24.70
CA ALA A 409 -6.36 18.64 -23.69
C ALA A 409 -5.37 19.70 -24.19
N GLU A 410 -5.03 19.69 -25.49
CA GLU A 410 -4.13 20.68 -26.09
C GLU A 410 -4.75 22.09 -26.06
N THR A 411 -6.01 22.23 -26.49
CA THR A 411 -6.70 23.52 -26.50
C THR A 411 -7.05 23.99 -25.09
N ASN A 412 -7.38 23.06 -24.19
CA ASN A 412 -7.82 23.34 -22.83
C ASN A 412 -6.69 23.35 -21.79
N ALA A 413 -5.42 23.29 -22.18
CA ALA A 413 -4.29 23.11 -21.26
C ALA A 413 -4.29 24.10 -20.07
N ALA A 414 -4.51 25.39 -20.32
CA ALA A 414 -4.56 26.39 -19.25
C ALA A 414 -5.78 26.22 -18.33
N GLN A 415 -6.92 25.80 -18.88
CA GLN A 415 -8.12 25.51 -18.08
C GLN A 415 -7.90 24.27 -17.22
N ILE A 416 -7.31 23.20 -17.79
CA ILE A 416 -6.97 21.97 -17.08
C ILE A 416 -6.05 22.29 -15.91
N ALA A 417 -4.96 23.05 -16.13
CA ALA A 417 -4.05 23.45 -15.07
C ALA A 417 -4.74 24.23 -13.94
N GLY A 418 -5.66 25.14 -14.29
CA GLY A 418 -6.48 25.87 -13.31
C GLY A 418 -7.41 24.96 -12.50
N LEU A 419 -8.09 24.03 -13.18
CA LEU A 419 -8.98 23.05 -12.54
C LEU A 419 -8.21 22.10 -11.62
N GLU A 420 -7.05 21.62 -12.03
CA GLU A 420 -6.16 20.77 -11.22
C GLU A 420 -5.64 21.52 -9.99
N GLY A 421 -5.32 22.82 -10.13
CA GLY A 421 -4.98 23.69 -8.99
C GLY A 421 -6.14 23.83 -7.99
N ALA A 422 -7.36 24.03 -8.49
CA ALA A 422 -8.56 24.12 -7.65
C ALA A 422 -8.87 22.79 -6.96
N LEU A 423 -8.74 21.66 -7.68
CA LEU A 423 -8.92 20.31 -7.14
C LEU A 423 -7.89 19.99 -6.05
N ARG A 424 -6.61 20.31 -6.28
CA ARG A 424 -5.56 20.20 -5.25
C ARG A 424 -5.88 21.01 -4.00
N SER A 425 -6.31 22.26 -4.19
CA SER A 425 -6.66 23.15 -3.07
C SER A 425 -7.84 22.61 -2.27
N ARG A 426 -8.89 22.12 -2.96
CA ARG A 426 -10.05 21.52 -2.29
C ARG A 426 -9.67 20.23 -1.56
N ALA A 427 -8.81 19.40 -2.14
CA ALA A 427 -8.29 18.20 -1.46
C ALA A 427 -7.49 18.55 -0.21
N ASP A 428 -6.71 19.63 -0.22
CA ASP A 428 -5.99 20.12 0.97
C ASP A 428 -6.94 20.59 2.08
N GLU A 429 -8.00 21.32 1.72
CA GLU A 429 -9.03 21.74 2.68
C GLU A 429 -9.70 20.52 3.34
N LEU A 430 -10.08 19.53 2.55
CA LEU A 430 -10.70 18.30 3.06
C LEU A 430 -9.73 17.50 3.94
N ALA A 431 -8.46 17.39 3.55
CA ALA A 431 -7.44 16.73 4.36
C ALA A 431 -7.22 17.43 5.71
N LEU A 432 -7.18 18.77 5.73
CA LEU A 432 -7.11 19.54 6.98
C LEU A 432 -8.34 19.33 7.85
N GLY A 433 -9.54 19.26 7.25
CA GLY A 433 -10.78 18.92 7.96
C GLY A 433 -10.74 17.53 8.62
N GLU A 434 -10.19 16.52 7.94
CA GLU A 434 -9.99 15.19 8.55
C GLU A 434 -8.97 15.22 9.69
N CYS A 435 -7.91 16.02 9.58
CA CYS A 435 -6.97 16.21 10.69
C CYS A 435 -7.64 16.85 11.91
N GLU A 436 -8.49 17.85 11.69
CA GLU A 436 -9.24 18.52 12.75
C GLU A 436 -10.25 17.57 13.40
N LYS A 437 -10.92 16.73 12.61
CA LYS A 437 -11.79 15.67 13.08
C LYS A 437 -11.02 14.68 13.96
N GLU A 438 -9.87 14.18 13.50
CA GLU A 438 -9.02 13.27 14.27
C GLU A 438 -8.58 13.87 15.60
N LEU A 439 -8.12 15.14 15.60
CA LEU A 439 -7.74 15.85 16.82
C LEU A 439 -8.90 16.04 17.79
N GLN A 440 -10.10 16.34 17.27
CA GLN A 440 -11.31 16.45 18.11
C GLN A 440 -11.70 15.12 18.72
N LEU A 441 -11.69 14.03 17.95
CA LEU A 441 -12.04 12.70 18.45
C LEU A 441 -11.02 12.19 19.47
N ALA A 442 -9.74 12.53 19.31
CA ALA A 442 -8.72 12.24 20.30
C ALA A 442 -8.95 12.98 21.63
N MET A 443 -9.42 14.23 21.56
CA MET A 443 -9.69 15.06 22.73
C MET A 443 -11.07 14.76 23.37
N TYR A 444 -12.06 14.36 22.56
CA TYR A 444 -13.43 14.08 22.96
C TYR A 444 -13.91 12.73 22.37
N PRO A 445 -13.43 11.59 22.89
CA PRO A 445 -13.73 10.27 22.29
C PRO A 445 -15.21 9.92 22.27
N PHE A 446 -16.01 10.48 23.18
CA PHE A 446 -17.47 10.28 23.23
C PHE A 446 -18.21 10.88 22.02
N LEU A 447 -17.57 11.77 21.25
CA LEU A 447 -18.11 12.34 20.02
C LEU A 447 -17.91 11.47 18.77
N ALA A 448 -17.25 10.32 18.89
CA ALA A 448 -16.92 9.43 17.76
C ALA A 448 -18.14 8.78 17.07
N THR A 449 -19.36 9.08 17.51
CA THR A 449 -20.59 8.50 16.98
C THR A 449 -21.11 9.19 15.72
N HIS A 450 -20.52 10.33 15.31
CA HIS A 450 -20.98 11.13 14.17
C HIS A 450 -20.01 11.04 12.99
N ASP A 451 -20.51 10.62 11.83
CA ASP A 451 -19.73 10.53 10.57
C ASP A 451 -20.47 11.20 9.41
N VAL A 452 -20.57 12.53 9.48
CA VAL A 452 -21.24 13.36 8.46
C VAL A 452 -20.23 14.31 7.82
N PRO A 453 -20.21 14.46 6.47
CA PRO A 453 -19.31 15.39 5.80
C PRO A 453 -19.48 16.83 6.32
N GLY A 454 -18.36 17.53 6.57
CA GLY A 454 -18.38 18.90 7.09
C GLY A 454 -18.82 19.04 8.55
N TRP A 455 -19.15 17.93 9.24
CA TRP A 455 -19.61 17.94 10.62
C TRP A 455 -18.61 18.53 11.60
N SER A 456 -17.34 18.11 11.50
CA SER A 456 -16.29 18.56 12.40
C SER A 456 -16.09 20.08 12.32
N ASP A 457 -16.05 20.63 11.11
CA ASP A 457 -15.91 22.07 10.89
C ASP A 457 -17.14 22.85 11.38
N ALA A 458 -18.36 22.37 11.07
CA ALA A 458 -19.59 22.99 11.53
C ALA A 458 -19.70 22.98 13.06
N LEU A 459 -19.30 21.89 13.71
CA LEU A 459 -19.30 21.75 15.16
C LEU A 459 -18.26 22.67 15.82
N LEU A 460 -17.07 22.83 15.24
CA LEU A 460 -16.07 23.77 15.75
C LEU A 460 -16.54 25.22 15.69
N ARG A 461 -17.28 25.59 14.65
CA ARG A 461 -17.87 26.94 14.51
C ARG A 461 -19.10 27.13 15.39
N ASP A 462 -19.66 26.05 15.93
CA ASP A 462 -20.87 26.09 16.73
C ASP A 462 -20.64 26.78 18.09
N ALA A 463 -21.34 27.89 18.30
CA ALA A 463 -21.13 28.72 19.49
C ALA A 463 -21.55 28.02 20.80
N GLU A 464 -22.55 27.13 20.75
CA GLU A 464 -23.00 26.37 21.92
C GLU A 464 -21.97 25.29 22.27
N PHE A 465 -21.48 24.56 21.27
CA PHE A 465 -20.41 23.60 21.43
C PHE A 465 -19.13 24.25 21.98
N GLN A 466 -18.72 25.41 21.47
CA GLN A 466 -17.56 26.15 22.00
C GLN A 466 -17.69 26.49 23.49
N GLN A 467 -18.89 26.83 23.97
CA GLN A 467 -19.13 27.11 25.39
C GLN A 467 -19.05 25.84 26.23
N LEU A 468 -19.68 24.75 25.76
CA LEU A 468 -19.62 23.45 26.43
C LEU A 468 -18.18 22.95 26.51
N ARG A 469 -17.43 23.09 25.42
CA ARG A 469 -16.01 22.76 25.32
C ARG A 469 -15.17 23.49 26.36
N ASN A 470 -15.28 24.83 26.42
CA ASN A 470 -14.50 25.62 27.38
C ASN A 470 -14.82 25.22 28.84
N ARG A 471 -16.08 24.86 29.12
CA ARG A 471 -16.48 24.39 30.45
C ARG A 471 -15.95 22.99 30.75
N TYR A 472 -15.94 22.10 29.76
CA TYR A 472 -15.35 20.76 29.86
C TYR A 472 -13.85 20.87 30.13
N ASP A 473 -13.12 21.68 29.36
CA ASP A 473 -11.68 21.87 29.51
C ASP A 473 -11.31 22.39 30.92
N GLU A 474 -12.11 23.31 31.48
CA GLU A 474 -11.90 23.78 32.87
C GLU A 474 -12.15 22.69 33.92
N LEU A 475 -13.25 21.94 33.81
CA LEU A 475 -13.59 20.89 34.79
C LEU A 475 -12.67 19.66 34.67
N SER A 476 -12.12 19.41 33.47
CA SER A 476 -11.21 18.29 33.19
C SER A 476 -9.87 18.41 33.93
N LYS A 477 -9.54 19.58 34.50
CA LYS A 477 -8.36 19.78 35.36
C LYS A 477 -8.44 19.01 36.68
N ASP A 478 -9.65 18.70 37.16
CA ASP A 478 -9.91 17.81 38.30
C ASP A 478 -11.02 16.81 37.94
N PRO A 479 -10.68 15.72 37.21
CA PRO A 479 -11.68 14.76 36.74
C PRO A 479 -12.39 14.02 37.87
N GLN A 480 -11.71 13.80 39.00
CA GLN A 480 -12.27 13.05 40.12
C GLN A 480 -13.26 13.90 40.91
N GLY A 481 -12.96 15.18 41.14
CA GLY A 481 -13.87 16.11 41.80
C GLY A 481 -15.08 16.49 40.97
N ASN A 482 -14.93 16.48 39.64
CA ASN A 482 -15.97 16.94 38.71
C ASN A 482 -16.65 15.82 37.90
N ALA A 483 -16.53 14.56 38.32
CA ALA A 483 -16.94 13.39 37.53
C ALA A 483 -18.39 13.44 37.02
N GLU A 484 -19.36 13.85 37.86
CA GLU A 484 -20.77 13.97 37.44
C GLU A 484 -20.98 15.13 36.46
N ALA A 485 -20.40 16.30 36.74
CA ALA A 485 -20.51 17.47 35.88
C ALA A 485 -19.82 17.29 34.53
N LEU A 486 -18.72 16.53 34.50
CA LEU A 486 -18.06 16.13 33.26
C LEU A 486 -18.97 15.21 32.45
N ARG A 487 -19.56 14.18 33.06
CA ARG A 487 -20.50 13.29 32.35
C ARG A 487 -21.69 14.05 31.75
N GLU A 488 -22.28 14.98 32.50
CA GLU A 488 -23.36 15.83 31.97
C GLU A 488 -22.90 16.72 30.80
N LEU A 489 -21.66 17.21 30.84
CA LEU A 489 -21.09 17.97 29.72
C LEU A 489 -20.80 17.08 28.52
N GLU A 490 -20.33 15.85 28.71
CA GLU A 490 -20.13 14.88 27.63
C GLU A 490 -21.46 14.59 26.93
N ASP A 491 -22.52 14.33 27.69
CA ASP A 491 -23.87 14.11 27.16
C ASP A 491 -24.40 15.34 26.40
N ALA A 492 -24.14 16.55 26.91
CA ALA A 492 -24.55 17.81 26.27
C ALA A 492 -23.75 18.09 24.98
N MET A 493 -22.44 17.86 25.01
CA MET A 493 -21.56 18.01 23.85
C MET A 493 -21.92 17.00 22.75
N ASP A 494 -22.20 15.76 23.12
CA ASP A 494 -22.65 14.72 22.18
C ASP A 494 -24.06 15.01 21.62
N ALA A 495 -24.98 15.50 22.45
CA ALA A 495 -26.28 15.98 21.97
C ALA A 495 -26.15 17.15 20.99
N ARG A 496 -25.22 18.08 21.24
CA ARG A 496 -24.94 19.17 20.29
C ARG A 496 -24.31 18.66 19.00
N GLY A 497 -23.39 17.70 19.11
CA GLY A 497 -22.81 16.96 18.00
C GLY A 497 -23.87 16.36 17.08
N ARG A 498 -24.83 15.63 17.66
CA ARG A 498 -26.01 15.10 16.93
C ARG A 498 -26.81 16.19 16.22
N ALA A 499 -27.12 17.28 16.92
CA ALA A 499 -27.93 18.36 16.35
C ALA A 499 -27.26 19.01 15.13
N VAL A 500 -25.93 19.18 15.17
CA VAL A 500 -25.16 19.69 14.03
C VAL A 500 -25.17 18.69 12.86
N ALA A 501 -25.02 17.40 13.13
CA ALA A 501 -25.11 16.35 12.10
C ALA A 501 -26.48 16.33 11.42
N GLU A 502 -27.56 16.38 12.20
CA GLU A 502 -28.94 16.43 11.68
C GLU A 502 -29.18 17.69 10.83
N ALA A 503 -28.64 18.84 11.23
CA ALA A 503 -28.77 20.08 10.48
C ALA A 503 -28.06 20.01 9.12
N LEU A 504 -26.87 19.40 9.05
CA LEU A 504 -26.13 19.18 7.80
C LEU A 504 -26.90 18.26 6.85
N HIS A 505 -27.41 17.13 7.34
CA HIS A 505 -28.25 16.24 6.54
C HIS A 505 -29.53 16.93 6.01
N ALA A 506 -30.16 17.77 6.84
CA ALA A 506 -31.33 18.51 6.41
C ALA A 506 -31.00 19.54 5.32
N ALA A 507 -29.84 20.19 5.40
CA ALA A 507 -29.35 21.12 4.38
C ALA A 507 -29.08 20.39 3.05
N GLU A 508 -28.35 19.26 3.08
CA GLU A 508 -28.09 18.42 1.90
C GLU A 508 -29.39 17.96 1.23
N ALA A 509 -30.37 17.51 2.02
CA ALA A 509 -31.67 17.08 1.51
C ALA A 509 -32.45 18.23 0.86
N SER A 510 -32.35 19.45 1.42
CA SER A 510 -32.97 20.64 0.86
C SER A 510 -32.33 21.05 -0.47
N GLU A 511 -30.99 21.07 -0.53
CA GLU A 511 -30.24 21.37 -1.76
C GLU A 511 -30.55 20.36 -2.87
N ALA A 512 -30.61 19.07 -2.54
CA ALA A 512 -31.00 18.01 -3.47
C ALA A 512 -32.44 18.20 -4.00
N ALA A 513 -33.37 18.58 -3.12
CA ALA A 513 -34.76 18.86 -3.51
C ALA A 513 -34.89 20.11 -4.39
N GLU A 514 -34.09 21.15 -4.13
CA GLU A 514 -34.04 22.36 -4.95
C GLU A 514 -33.44 22.09 -6.33
N HIS A 515 -32.34 21.32 -6.38
CA HIS A 515 -31.75 20.89 -7.64
C HIS A 515 -32.74 20.07 -8.49
N MET A 516 -33.51 19.17 -7.85
CA MET A 516 -34.56 18.39 -8.52
C MET A 516 -35.73 19.27 -9.02
N ARG A 517 -36.09 20.34 -8.28
CA ARG A 517 -37.06 21.36 -8.74
C ARG A 517 -36.54 22.16 -9.92
N GLN A 518 -35.26 22.52 -9.92
CA GLN A 518 -34.64 23.26 -11.04
C GLN A 518 -34.55 22.40 -12.30
N GLN A 519 -34.23 21.12 -12.18
CA GLN A 519 -34.26 20.15 -13.28
C GLN A 519 -35.68 19.94 -13.86
N THR A 520 -36.72 19.99 -13.02
CA THR A 520 -38.11 19.89 -13.49
C THR A 520 -38.64 21.16 -14.15
N LEU A 521 -38.03 22.33 -13.87
CA LEU A 521 -38.37 23.61 -14.49
C LEU A 521 -37.62 23.85 -15.83
N HIS A 522 -36.48 23.21 -16.04
CA HIS A 522 -35.70 23.26 -17.28
C HIS A 522 -35.36 21.84 -17.78
N PRO A 523 -36.28 21.17 -18.51
CA PRO A 523 -36.00 19.86 -19.06
C PRO A 523 -34.99 19.97 -20.20
N THR A 524 -33.73 19.61 -19.96
CA THR A 524 -32.79 19.23 -21.02
C THR A 524 -33.03 17.76 -21.40
N ASP A 525 -32.99 17.47 -22.71
CA ASP A 525 -33.32 16.19 -23.34
C ASP A 525 -32.77 14.95 -22.62
N PRO A 526 -33.55 13.85 -22.54
CA PRO A 526 -33.13 12.63 -21.86
C PRO A 526 -32.25 11.80 -22.79
N GLY A 527 -30.94 11.87 -22.58
CA GLY A 527 -29.97 10.98 -23.20
C GLY A 527 -28.79 10.77 -22.27
N ILE A 528 -28.64 9.53 -21.80
CA ILE A 528 -27.54 8.92 -21.03
C ILE A 528 -27.87 8.73 -19.53
N SER A 529 -28.32 7.50 -19.25
CA SER A 529 -28.47 6.90 -17.94
C SER A 529 -27.11 6.71 -17.28
N ALA A 530 -26.92 7.30 -16.10
CA ALA A 530 -25.87 6.93 -15.17
C ALA A 530 -26.27 5.63 -14.43
N GLY A 531 -25.43 4.60 -14.51
CA GLY A 531 -25.49 3.37 -13.71
C GLY A 531 -24.62 3.48 -12.44
N PRO A 532 -24.78 2.57 -11.47
CA PRO A 532 -24.93 2.93 -10.06
C PRO A 532 -23.62 3.10 -9.28
N VAL A 533 -23.60 4.15 -8.45
CA VAL A 533 -22.61 4.40 -7.40
C VAL A 533 -22.83 3.38 -6.28
N ALA A 534 -21.85 2.51 -6.06
CA ALA A 534 -21.80 1.61 -4.92
C ALA A 534 -21.56 2.44 -3.65
N ARG A 535 -22.58 2.47 -2.80
CA ARG A 535 -22.55 3.02 -1.45
C ARG A 535 -21.68 2.08 -0.60
N ALA A 536 -20.59 2.60 -0.05
CA ALA A 536 -19.74 1.88 0.88
C ALA A 536 -20.42 1.82 2.25
N GLU A 537 -20.99 0.67 2.59
CA GLU A 537 -21.28 0.24 3.95
C GLU A 537 -20.86 -1.23 4.07
N VAL A 538 -20.56 -1.63 5.32
CA VAL A 538 -20.24 -2.98 5.81
C VAL A 538 -18.75 -3.29 5.95
N LEU A 539 -18.17 -2.70 7.00
CA LEU A 539 -17.12 -3.31 7.81
C LEU A 539 -17.83 -4.02 9.00
N ALA A 540 -18.49 -5.14 8.73
CA ALA A 540 -19.06 -6.05 9.73
C ALA A 540 -19.55 -7.34 9.05
N ASP A 541 -18.65 -8.21 8.56
CA ASP A 541 -19.04 -9.59 8.22
C ASP A 541 -17.86 -10.59 8.12
N ALA A 542 -16.77 -10.33 8.84
CA ALA A 542 -15.61 -11.23 8.88
C ALA A 542 -15.34 -11.80 10.28
N VAL A 543 -16.36 -12.01 11.11
CA VAL A 543 -16.26 -12.82 12.35
C VAL A 543 -17.62 -13.45 12.68
N GLN A 544 -18.11 -14.38 11.84
CA GLN A 544 -18.99 -15.48 12.29
C GLN A 544 -19.37 -16.35 11.10
N GLU A 545 -18.74 -17.52 10.97
CA GLU A 545 -19.45 -18.77 10.67
C GLU A 545 -18.48 -19.95 10.76
N GLY A 546 -18.25 -20.40 11.99
CA GLY A 546 -18.00 -21.81 12.26
C GLY A 546 -19.28 -22.43 12.78
N ALA A 547 -20.06 -23.11 11.93
CA ALA A 547 -21.03 -24.14 12.33
C ALA A 547 -21.67 -24.84 11.11
N ILE A 548 -21.44 -26.14 10.98
CA ILE A 548 -22.26 -27.09 10.19
C ILE A 548 -23.57 -27.34 10.98
N PRO A 549 -24.76 -27.44 10.33
CA PRO A 549 -25.37 -28.76 10.11
C PRO A 549 -26.21 -28.97 8.82
N SER A 550 -25.95 -30.13 8.20
CA SER A 550 -26.83 -31.14 7.58
C SER A 550 -28.25 -30.85 7.04
N ASN A 551 -28.47 -31.41 5.83
CA ASN A 551 -29.67 -32.00 5.22
C ASN A 551 -30.72 -31.11 4.53
N GLY A 552 -30.92 -31.36 3.23
CA GLY A 552 -32.08 -30.94 2.44
C GLY A 552 -31.96 -31.22 0.95
N THR A 553 -32.44 -32.39 0.52
CA THR A 553 -32.51 -32.92 -0.86
C THR A 553 -33.44 -32.12 -1.78
N LEU A 554 -33.08 -31.91 -3.06
CA LEU A 554 -33.78 -32.41 -4.29
C LEU A 554 -33.60 -31.55 -5.57
N ARG A 555 -33.12 -32.28 -6.60
CA ARG A 555 -33.58 -32.36 -8.01
C ARG A 555 -33.22 -31.31 -9.07
N GLU A 556 -32.47 -31.84 -10.05
CA GLU A 556 -32.70 -31.86 -11.51
C GLU A 556 -33.07 -30.55 -12.22
N LEU A 557 -32.25 -30.17 -13.20
CA LEU A 557 -32.67 -30.09 -14.61
C LEU A 557 -31.41 -30.06 -15.53
N GLU A 558 -31.26 -31.13 -16.31
CA GLU A 558 -30.34 -31.24 -17.44
C GLU A 558 -30.80 -30.37 -18.62
N GLY A 559 -29.86 -29.90 -19.44
CA GLY A 559 -30.17 -29.15 -20.66
C GLY A 559 -28.98 -28.87 -21.57
N THR A 560 -28.34 -29.93 -22.08
CA THR A 560 -27.62 -30.04 -23.37
C THR A 560 -27.15 -28.76 -24.09
N ALA A 561 -25.83 -28.61 -24.26
CA ALA A 561 -25.23 -27.94 -25.41
C ALA A 561 -24.08 -28.81 -25.98
N ARG A 562 -24.20 -29.11 -27.27
CA ARG A 562 -23.40 -30.05 -28.03
C ARG A 562 -22.02 -29.50 -28.37
N SER A 563 -21.07 -30.43 -28.35
CA SER A 563 -19.74 -30.40 -28.98
C SER A 563 -19.75 -29.94 -30.43
N ASP A 564 -18.71 -29.23 -30.85
CA ASP A 564 -18.01 -29.59 -32.08
C ASP A 564 -16.52 -29.28 -32.00
N GLN A 565 -15.73 -30.33 -32.16
CA GLN A 565 -14.29 -30.41 -32.03
C GLN A 565 -13.74 -30.65 -33.44
N ARG A 566 -12.85 -29.78 -33.95
CA ARG A 566 -12.01 -30.14 -35.10
C ARG A 566 -10.55 -29.78 -34.87
N ARG A 567 -9.79 -30.88 -34.76
CA ARG A 567 -8.33 -31.01 -34.71
C ARG A 567 -7.66 -30.38 -35.94
N SER A 568 -6.45 -29.87 -35.76
CA SER A 568 -5.34 -30.09 -36.69
C SER A 568 -4.01 -30.03 -35.93
N ARG A 569 -3.29 -31.15 -35.95
CA ARG A 569 -1.91 -31.33 -35.47
C ARG A 569 -0.99 -31.35 -36.68
N SER A 570 0.19 -30.74 -36.60
CA SER A 570 1.38 -31.23 -37.33
C SER A 570 2.69 -30.82 -36.66
N SER A 571 3.34 -31.84 -36.09
CA SER A 571 4.77 -32.14 -35.88
C SER A 571 5.93 -31.16 -36.19
N VAL A 572 6.71 -30.89 -35.13
CA VAL A 572 8.16 -31.17 -34.88
C VAL A 572 9.25 -30.76 -35.90
N SER A 573 10.23 -29.97 -35.44
CA SER A 573 11.68 -30.25 -35.57
C SER A 573 12.53 -29.46 -34.55
N ASP A 574 13.55 -30.13 -34.01
CA ASP A 574 14.52 -29.70 -33.00
C ASP A 574 15.34 -28.44 -33.34
N ALA A 575 15.57 -27.57 -32.34
CA ALA A 575 16.87 -26.95 -32.05
C ALA A 575 16.87 -26.20 -30.70
N THR A 576 17.92 -26.44 -29.92
CA THR A 576 18.32 -25.80 -28.66
C THR A 576 18.20 -24.27 -28.63
N ARG A 577 17.37 -23.71 -27.73
CA ARG A 577 17.53 -22.33 -27.25
C ARG A 577 16.69 -22.03 -25.99
N VAL A 578 17.29 -21.23 -25.11
CA VAL A 578 16.79 -20.58 -23.89
C VAL A 578 15.29 -20.29 -23.89
N ASP A 579 14.52 -20.92 -23.00
CA ASP A 579 13.10 -20.60 -22.77
C ASP A 579 12.96 -19.42 -21.79
N GLU A 580 12.96 -18.22 -22.35
CA GLU A 580 12.12 -17.13 -21.85
C GLU A 580 10.67 -17.48 -22.22
N VAL A 581 9.79 -17.69 -21.24
CA VAL A 581 8.34 -17.66 -21.49
C VAL A 581 7.96 -16.19 -21.68
N GLY A 582 8.31 -15.66 -22.85
CA GLY A 582 7.90 -14.37 -23.35
C GLY A 582 6.48 -14.46 -23.91
N GLY A 583 5.56 -13.71 -23.33
CA GLY A 583 4.24 -13.49 -23.93
C GLY A 583 4.38 -12.72 -25.24
N GLU A 584 4.34 -13.42 -26.37
CA GLU A 584 4.15 -12.81 -27.68
C GLU A 584 2.69 -12.34 -27.83
N ALA A 585 2.38 -11.13 -27.35
CA ALA A 585 1.23 -10.31 -27.81
C ALA A 585 1.14 -8.88 -27.21
N SER A 586 1.98 -8.49 -26.23
CA SER A 586 1.81 -7.18 -25.58
C SER A 586 2.23 -5.99 -26.46
N GLY A 587 3.24 -6.18 -27.32
CA GLY A 587 3.85 -5.11 -28.11
C GLY A 587 3.06 -4.55 -29.30
N LYS A 588 1.74 -4.83 -29.41
CA LYS A 588 0.84 -4.16 -30.37
C LYS A 588 -0.36 -3.47 -29.70
N CYS A 589 -0.58 -3.71 -28.40
CA CYS A 589 -1.76 -3.20 -27.70
C CYS A 589 -1.58 -1.73 -27.27
N TYR A 590 -0.33 -1.27 -27.18
CA TYR A 590 0.04 0.02 -26.57
C TYR A 590 0.88 0.93 -27.49
N ASP A 591 0.91 0.66 -28.81
CA ASP A 591 1.75 1.39 -29.77
C ASP A 591 1.51 2.91 -29.74
N PHE A 592 0.27 3.33 -29.48
CA PHE A 592 -0.12 4.75 -29.37
C PHE A 592 0.43 5.46 -28.12
N LEU A 593 1.01 4.72 -27.16
CA LEU A 593 1.62 5.24 -25.94
C LEU A 593 3.14 5.08 -25.92
N SER A 594 3.71 4.34 -26.89
CA SER A 594 5.12 3.93 -26.85
C SER A 594 6.07 5.13 -26.85
N ASP A 595 5.82 6.15 -27.68
CA ASP A 595 6.68 7.35 -27.74
C ASP A 595 6.64 8.16 -26.44
N VAL A 596 5.47 8.27 -25.80
CA VAL A 596 5.28 9.00 -24.54
C VAL A 596 5.97 8.28 -23.39
N ILE A 597 5.78 6.96 -23.28
CA ILE A 597 6.39 6.14 -22.23
C ILE A 597 7.92 6.13 -22.40
N ASN A 598 8.41 5.97 -23.63
CA ASN A 598 9.84 5.96 -23.91
C ASN A 598 10.50 7.31 -23.59
N GLY A 599 9.83 8.44 -23.86
CA GLY A 599 10.32 9.77 -23.49
C GLY A 599 10.45 9.95 -21.98
N VAL A 600 9.45 9.54 -21.19
CA VAL A 600 9.53 9.56 -19.71
C VAL A 600 10.68 8.70 -19.21
N MET A 601 10.80 7.48 -19.75
CA MET A 601 11.85 6.52 -19.34
C MET A 601 13.27 6.97 -19.74
N GLN A 602 13.40 7.91 -20.69
CA GLN A 602 14.68 8.52 -21.09
C GLN A 602 15.00 9.82 -20.32
N GLY A 603 14.07 10.29 -19.48
CA GLY A 603 14.23 11.52 -18.71
C GLY A 603 13.88 12.80 -19.48
N ASP A 604 13.18 12.70 -20.61
CA ASP A 604 12.80 13.86 -21.45
C ASP A 604 11.53 14.57 -20.94
N LEU A 605 10.85 14.01 -19.95
CA LEU A 605 9.63 14.51 -19.31
C LEU A 605 9.86 14.63 -17.79
N TYR A 606 10.78 15.49 -17.37
CA TYR A 606 10.88 15.88 -15.95
C TYR A 606 9.99 17.10 -15.68
N LEU A 607 9.21 16.98 -14.59
CA LEU A 607 8.89 17.92 -13.49
C LEU A 607 9.30 19.42 -13.57
N GLU A 608 9.37 20.03 -14.75
CA GLU A 608 9.53 21.48 -14.85
C GLU A 608 8.23 22.23 -14.54
N ASP A 609 7.05 21.58 -14.56
CA ASP A 609 5.76 22.30 -14.47
C ASP A 609 5.04 22.24 -13.10
N ASP A 610 5.64 21.63 -12.06
CA ASP A 610 5.06 21.72 -10.71
C ASP A 610 5.60 22.97 -10.00
N ALA A 611 4.71 23.92 -9.74
CA ALA A 611 5.01 25.14 -8.98
C ALA A 611 5.55 24.85 -7.57
N TYR A 612 5.39 23.62 -7.05
CA TYR A 612 6.01 23.19 -5.78
C TYR A 612 7.55 23.10 -5.85
N PHE A 613 8.14 22.96 -7.04
CA PHE A 613 9.59 22.80 -7.24
C PHE A 613 10.25 23.93 -8.04
N GLN A 614 9.49 24.89 -8.56
CA GLN A 614 10.03 26.07 -9.26
C GLN A 614 10.45 27.22 -8.32
N GLU A 615 10.19 27.13 -7.01
CA GLU A 615 10.60 28.09 -5.97
C GLU A 615 11.33 27.39 -4.82
#